data_AF-A0A366MLF4-F1
#
_entry.id   AF-A0A366MLF4-F1
#
_cell.length_a   1.000
_cell.length_b   1.000
_cell.length_c   1.000
_cell.angle_alpha   90.00
_cell.angle_beta   90.00
_cell.angle_gamma   90.00
#
_symmetry.space_group_name_H-M   'P 1'
#
loop_
_entity.id
_entity.type
_entity.pdbx_description
1 polymer ?
#
loop_
_entity_poly.entity_id
_entity_poly.type
_entity_poly.pdbx_seq_one_letter_code
_entity_poly.pdbx_strand_id
1 'polypeptide(L)'
;MRCVLGIITDGKKILLLRKNNPDWQRGLYNGIGGKVDIDSTPIDTIIKISKEEIGLDILNWNELETIILANGVELTYLLSLVDEEQIKKAKSLTDERLEIFNIDKLPRNIIKDFKEQLNKIFFKMEEKNNKIKKILISTLVVVLFLITSLMVIGKVTKGNFLYYLTKEKAEEDMDKKIQFKKGFTERIFGTM
;
A
#
# COMPACT_ATOMS: atom_id res chain seq x y z
N MET A 1 10.04 -11.08 -33.96
CA MET A 1 8.69 -10.51 -33.71
C MET A 1 8.68 -10.00 -32.28
N ARG A 2 8.11 -8.82 -32.03
CA ARG A 2 8.03 -8.20 -30.70
C ARG A 2 6.60 -8.32 -30.16
N CYS A 3 6.46 -8.69 -28.91
CA CYS A 3 5.19 -8.81 -28.20
C CYS A 3 5.30 -8.15 -26.83
N VAL A 4 4.16 -7.66 -26.34
CA VAL A 4 4.05 -7.08 -25.00
C VAL A 4 2.94 -7.77 -24.23
N LEU A 5 3.15 -7.98 -22.94
CA LEU A 5 2.14 -8.48 -22.01
C LEU A 5 2.09 -7.59 -20.77
N GLY A 6 0.92 -7.00 -20.54
CA GLY A 6 0.58 -6.17 -19.40
C GLY A 6 -0.07 -6.97 -18.26
N ILE A 7 0.35 -6.65 -17.05
CA ILE A 7 -0.20 -7.14 -15.79
C ILE A 7 -0.84 -5.95 -15.10
N ILE A 8 -2.15 -6.04 -14.84
CA ILE A 8 -2.92 -4.99 -14.19
C ILE A 8 -3.43 -5.53 -12.86
N THR A 9 -3.07 -4.87 -11.77
CA THR A 9 -3.42 -5.30 -10.42
C THR A 9 -3.65 -4.11 -9.49
N ASP A 10 -4.50 -4.28 -8.48
CA ASP A 10 -4.61 -3.35 -7.34
C ASP A 10 -3.77 -3.80 -6.12
N GLY A 11 -2.93 -4.83 -6.31
CA GLY A 11 -2.13 -5.47 -5.27
C GLY A 11 -2.86 -6.54 -4.46
N LYS A 12 -4.18 -6.70 -4.63
CA LYS A 12 -4.99 -7.80 -4.05
C LYS A 12 -5.65 -8.66 -5.11
N LYS A 13 -6.02 -8.04 -6.21
CA LYS A 13 -6.71 -8.62 -7.36
C LYS A 13 -5.92 -8.35 -8.62
N ILE A 14 -6.07 -9.25 -9.59
CA ILE A 14 -5.48 -9.16 -10.92
C ILE A 14 -6.58 -9.30 -11.97
N LEU A 15 -6.45 -8.51 -13.03
CA LEU A 15 -7.27 -8.62 -14.22
C LEU A 15 -6.65 -9.63 -15.18
N LEU A 16 -7.42 -10.63 -15.59
CA LEU A 16 -7.03 -11.63 -16.56
C LEU A 16 -8.04 -11.69 -17.71
N LEU A 17 -7.55 -11.96 -18.92
CA LEU A 17 -8.38 -12.22 -20.09
C LEU A 17 -8.42 -13.71 -20.37
N ARG A 18 -9.62 -14.27 -20.49
CA ARG A 18 -9.81 -15.62 -21.01
C ARG A 18 -9.70 -15.56 -22.54
N LYS A 19 -8.59 -16.09 -23.05
CA LYS A 19 -8.24 -16.03 -24.47
C LYS A 19 -9.18 -16.92 -25.29
N ASN A 20 -9.63 -16.40 -26.42
CA ASN A 20 -10.37 -17.20 -27.41
C ASN A 20 -9.47 -17.66 -28.55
N ASN A 21 -8.41 -16.89 -28.83
CA ASN A 21 -7.49 -17.11 -29.93
C ASN A 21 -6.05 -16.82 -29.49
N PRO A 22 -5.06 -17.40 -30.19
CA PRO A 22 -5.18 -18.54 -31.11
C PRO A 22 -5.48 -19.86 -30.37
N ASP A 23 -5.68 -20.97 -31.10
CA ASP A 23 -6.07 -22.29 -30.58
C ASP A 23 -5.29 -22.77 -29.35
N TRP A 24 -3.98 -22.53 -29.31
CA TRP A 24 -3.13 -22.94 -28.20
C TRP A 24 -3.32 -22.10 -26.93
N GLN A 25 -3.91 -20.90 -27.03
CA GLN A 25 -4.31 -20.07 -25.90
C GLN A 25 -5.78 -20.26 -25.51
N ARG A 26 -6.60 -20.82 -26.40
CA ARG A 26 -8.05 -20.85 -26.24
C ARG A 26 -8.48 -21.49 -24.91
N GLY A 27 -9.28 -20.74 -24.15
CA GLY A 27 -9.79 -21.15 -22.85
C GLY A 27 -8.82 -20.97 -21.69
N LEU A 28 -7.57 -20.56 -21.95
CA LEU A 28 -6.58 -20.21 -20.92
C LEU A 28 -6.70 -18.72 -20.54
N TYR A 29 -6.22 -18.38 -19.36
CA TYR A 29 -6.10 -17.01 -18.89
C TYR A 29 -4.70 -16.46 -19.17
N ASN A 30 -4.65 -15.21 -19.64
CA ASN A 30 -3.43 -14.46 -19.81
C ASN A 30 -3.59 -13.02 -19.31
N GLY A 31 -2.48 -12.28 -19.27
CA GLY A 31 -2.50 -10.82 -19.18
C GLY A 31 -3.06 -10.19 -20.47
N ILE A 32 -3.22 -8.88 -20.42
CA ILE A 32 -3.57 -8.09 -21.60
C ILE A 32 -2.34 -7.91 -22.48
N GLY A 33 -2.45 -7.99 -23.80
CA GLY A 33 -1.25 -7.84 -24.62
C GLY A 33 -1.40 -8.31 -26.06
N GLY A 34 -0.35 -8.06 -26.82
CA GLY A 34 -0.38 -8.29 -28.26
C GLY A 34 0.97 -8.06 -28.93
N LYS A 35 0.95 -8.09 -30.26
CA LYS A 35 2.10 -7.81 -31.10
C LYS A 35 2.44 -6.31 -31.04
N VAL A 36 3.72 -6.00 -30.93
CA VAL A 36 4.24 -4.63 -31.02
C VAL A 36 4.58 -4.35 -32.48
N ASP A 37 4.03 -3.27 -33.02
CA ASP A 37 4.29 -2.83 -34.39
C ASP A 37 5.72 -2.28 -34.54
N ILE A 38 6.22 -2.26 -35.78
CA ILE A 38 7.63 -1.90 -36.05
C ILE A 38 7.97 -0.48 -35.61
N ASP A 39 7.02 0.45 -35.75
CA ASP A 39 7.16 1.86 -35.39
C ASP A 39 6.60 2.18 -33.99
N SER A 40 6.31 1.15 -33.18
CA SER A 40 5.71 1.30 -31.86
C SER A 40 6.61 0.75 -30.74
N THR A 41 6.45 1.32 -29.55
CA THR A 41 7.06 0.78 -28.33
C THR A 41 6.10 -0.19 -27.62
N PRO A 42 6.61 -1.11 -26.77
CA PRO A 42 5.77 -1.95 -25.93
C PRO A 42 4.81 -1.14 -25.05
N ILE A 43 5.25 0.02 -24.56
CA ILE A 43 4.45 0.93 -23.75
C ILE A 43 3.29 1.52 -24.57
N ASP A 44 3.56 2.08 -25.75
CA ASP A 44 2.50 2.64 -26.60
C ASP A 44 1.48 1.57 -26.99
N THR A 45 1.98 0.38 -27.30
CA THR A 45 1.15 -0.78 -27.64
C THR A 45 0.24 -1.16 -26.47
N ILE A 46 0.77 -1.29 -25.24
CA ILE A 46 -0.05 -1.72 -24.11
C ILE A 46 -1.07 -0.66 -23.67
N ILE A 47 -0.73 0.63 -23.79
CA ILE A 47 -1.67 1.74 -23.51
C ILE A 47 -2.85 1.65 -24.47
N LYS A 48 -2.57 1.50 -25.77
CA LYS A 48 -3.59 1.34 -26.81
C LYS A 48 -4.46 0.11 -26.56
N ILE A 49 -3.85 -1.06 -26.36
CA ILE A 49 -4.58 -2.32 -26.13
C ILE A 49 -5.44 -2.23 -24.85
N SER A 50 -4.95 -1.60 -23.79
CA SER A 50 -5.74 -1.41 -22.56
C SER A 50 -7.01 -0.61 -22.79
N LYS A 51 -6.94 0.41 -23.63
CA LYS A 51 -8.12 1.20 -24.01
C LYS A 51 -9.06 0.40 -24.92
N GLU A 52 -8.51 -0.33 -25.89
CA GLU A 52 -9.28 -1.06 -26.91
C GLU A 52 -9.93 -2.34 -26.39
N GLU A 53 -9.23 -3.14 -25.58
CA GLU A 53 -9.71 -4.45 -25.12
C GLU A 53 -10.49 -4.38 -23.81
N ILE A 54 -10.10 -3.49 -22.90
CA ILE A 54 -10.65 -3.45 -21.54
C ILE A 54 -11.25 -2.11 -21.12
N GLY A 55 -11.17 -1.10 -21.98
CA GLY A 55 -11.73 0.23 -21.74
C GLY A 55 -11.00 1.05 -20.68
N LEU A 56 -9.77 0.71 -20.33
CA LEU A 56 -8.98 1.44 -19.35
C LEU A 56 -7.86 2.24 -20.02
N ASP A 57 -7.81 3.54 -19.72
CA ASP A 57 -6.72 4.44 -20.14
C ASP A 57 -5.64 4.45 -19.05
N ILE A 58 -4.78 3.43 -19.09
CA ILE A 58 -3.69 3.25 -18.11
C ILE A 58 -2.42 3.82 -18.71
N LEU A 59 -1.87 4.88 -18.10
CA LEU A 59 -0.64 5.52 -18.58
C LEU A 59 0.61 5.10 -17.77
N ASN A 60 0.42 4.61 -16.55
CA ASN A 60 1.49 4.25 -15.64
C ASN A 60 1.86 2.76 -15.78
N TRP A 61 2.78 2.48 -16.70
CA TRP A 61 3.34 1.14 -16.91
C TRP A 61 4.81 1.10 -16.49
N ASN A 62 5.18 0.04 -15.78
CA ASN A 62 6.55 -0.23 -15.38
C ASN A 62 7.05 -1.47 -16.13
N GLU A 63 8.16 -1.34 -16.83
CA GLU A 63 8.81 -2.51 -17.43
C GLU A 63 9.42 -3.41 -16.36
N LEU A 64 9.09 -4.70 -16.42
CA LEU A 64 9.61 -5.69 -15.50
C LEU A 64 10.83 -6.40 -16.09
N GLU A 65 10.66 -6.99 -17.26
CA GLU A 65 11.70 -7.68 -18.00
C GLU A 65 11.29 -7.89 -19.45
N THR A 66 12.29 -8.05 -20.31
CA THR A 66 12.13 -8.50 -21.69
C THR A 66 12.88 -9.83 -21.87
N ILE A 67 12.21 -10.84 -22.40
CA ILE A 67 12.77 -12.17 -22.62
C ILE A 67 12.68 -12.57 -24.09
N ILE A 68 13.64 -13.40 -24.54
CA ILE A 68 13.60 -14.00 -25.87
C ILE A 68 13.13 -15.45 -25.71
N LEU A 69 11.96 -15.75 -26.27
CA LEU A 69 11.40 -17.10 -26.28
C LEU A 69 12.17 -17.99 -27.25
N ALA A 70 12.08 -19.32 -27.06
CA ALA A 70 12.78 -20.30 -27.89
C ALA A 70 12.44 -20.22 -29.39
N ASN A 71 11.28 -19.66 -29.73
CA ASN A 71 10.84 -19.41 -31.11
C ASN A 71 11.31 -18.05 -31.67
N GLY A 72 12.18 -17.33 -30.98
CA GLY A 72 12.73 -16.03 -31.41
C GLY A 72 11.78 -14.85 -31.21
N VAL A 73 10.68 -15.01 -30.47
CA VAL A 73 9.80 -13.91 -30.09
C VAL A 73 10.39 -13.17 -28.90
N GLU A 74 10.53 -11.85 -29.05
CA GLU A 74 10.89 -10.94 -27.95
C GLU A 74 9.60 -10.54 -27.21
N LEU A 75 9.51 -10.90 -25.94
CA LEU A 75 8.33 -10.66 -25.10
C LEU A 75 8.69 -9.74 -23.93
N THR A 76 8.09 -8.56 -23.90
CA THR A 76 8.24 -7.58 -22.82
C THR A 76 7.06 -7.68 -21.84
N TYR A 77 7.36 -7.83 -20.54
CA TYR A 77 6.37 -7.81 -19.48
C TYR A 77 6.30 -6.42 -18.85
N LEU A 78 5.09 -5.87 -18.78
CA LEU A 78 4.81 -4.58 -18.14
C LEU A 78 3.84 -4.77 -16.96
N LEU A 79 4.02 -4.00 -15.90
CA LEU A 79 3.17 -3.99 -14.71
C LEU A 79 2.57 -2.61 -14.49
N SER A 80 1.26 -2.58 -14.27
CA SER A 80 0.57 -1.41 -13.76
C SER A 80 -0.13 -1.74 -12.43
N LEU A 81 0.16 -0.90 -11.44
CA LEU A 81 -0.57 -0.88 -10.18
C LEU A 81 -1.65 0.20 -10.29
N VAL A 82 -2.91 -0.22 -10.19
CA VAL A 82 -4.09 0.64 -10.27
C VAL A 82 -4.83 0.64 -8.93
N ASP A 83 -5.74 1.59 -8.72
CA ASP A 83 -6.62 1.52 -7.56
C ASP A 83 -7.81 0.56 -7.78
N GLU A 84 -8.48 0.22 -6.68
CA GLU A 84 -9.62 -0.70 -6.69
C GLU A 84 -10.80 -0.18 -7.54
N GLU A 85 -10.97 1.14 -7.66
CA GLU A 85 -12.06 1.74 -8.43
C GLU A 85 -11.75 1.74 -9.93
N GLN A 86 -10.48 1.89 -10.31
CA GLN A 86 -10.02 1.81 -11.68
C GLN A 86 -10.12 0.37 -12.20
N ILE A 87 -9.72 -0.64 -11.43
CA ILE A 87 -9.83 -2.04 -11.87
C ILE A 87 -11.30 -2.47 -12.04
N LYS A 88 -12.23 -1.94 -11.22
CA LYS A 88 -13.68 -2.20 -11.35
C LYS A 88 -14.31 -1.60 -12.60
N LYS A 89 -13.71 -0.55 -13.17
CA LYS A 89 -14.20 0.08 -14.42
C LYS A 89 -13.88 -0.76 -15.67
N ALA A 90 -12.99 -1.73 -15.55
CA ALA A 90 -12.59 -2.56 -16.66
C ALA A 90 -13.76 -3.41 -17.18
N LYS A 91 -13.88 -3.52 -18.50
CA LYS A 91 -14.96 -4.26 -19.16
C LYS A 91 -14.45 -4.92 -20.43
N SER A 92 -14.96 -6.10 -20.77
CA SER A 92 -14.61 -6.73 -22.05
C SER A 92 -15.15 -5.88 -23.21
N LEU A 93 -14.26 -5.42 -24.08
CA LEU A 93 -14.60 -4.70 -25.31
C LEU A 93 -14.35 -5.53 -26.58
N THR A 94 -13.73 -6.70 -26.41
CA THR A 94 -13.53 -7.72 -27.45
C THR A 94 -14.32 -8.99 -27.09
N ASP A 95 -14.16 -10.04 -27.91
CA ASP A 95 -14.74 -11.35 -27.66
C ASP A 95 -14.07 -12.10 -26.48
N GLU A 96 -12.89 -11.66 -26.06
CA GLU A 96 -12.18 -12.21 -24.92
C GLU A 96 -12.80 -11.77 -23.60
N ARG A 97 -13.02 -12.73 -22.70
CA ARG A 97 -13.74 -12.46 -21.45
C ARG A 97 -12.78 -11.98 -20.37
N LEU A 98 -12.98 -10.76 -19.91
CA LEU A 98 -12.32 -10.19 -18.73
C LEU A 98 -12.87 -10.78 -17.44
N GLU A 99 -11.97 -11.22 -16.58
CA GLU A 99 -12.28 -11.65 -15.21
C GLU A 99 -11.25 -11.13 -14.21
N ILE A 100 -11.74 -10.79 -13.01
CA ILE A 100 -10.91 -10.28 -11.91
C ILE A 100 -10.78 -11.37 -10.85
N PHE A 101 -9.54 -11.73 -10.52
CA PHE A 101 -9.24 -12.78 -9.54
C PHE A 101 -8.48 -12.21 -8.35
N ASN A 102 -8.71 -12.76 -7.16
CA ASN A 102 -7.81 -12.52 -6.03
C ASN A 102 -6.45 -13.17 -6.33
N ILE A 103 -5.36 -12.48 -6.01
CA ILE A 103 -3.98 -12.96 -6.23
C ILE A 103 -3.74 -14.27 -5.45
N ASP A 104 -4.34 -14.43 -4.29
CA ASP A 104 -4.23 -15.65 -3.47
C ASP A 104 -5.09 -16.81 -4.00
N LYS A 105 -5.91 -16.57 -5.03
CA LYS A 105 -6.85 -17.54 -5.59
C LYS A 105 -6.93 -17.44 -7.12
N LEU A 106 -5.78 -17.56 -7.76
CA LEU A 106 -5.67 -17.57 -9.22
C LEU A 106 -6.32 -18.81 -9.85
N PRO A 107 -6.87 -18.69 -11.08
CA PRO A 107 -7.39 -19.82 -11.81
C PRO A 107 -6.27 -20.83 -12.16
N ARG A 108 -6.63 -22.10 -12.34
CA ARG A 108 -5.64 -23.16 -12.64
C ARG A 108 -5.12 -23.09 -14.08
N ASN A 109 -5.97 -22.65 -15.01
CA ASN A 109 -5.75 -22.61 -16.45
C ASN A 109 -5.13 -21.28 -16.91
N ILE A 110 -4.06 -20.82 -16.26
CA ILE A 110 -3.24 -19.69 -16.73
C ILE A 110 -2.18 -20.23 -17.67
N ILE A 111 -1.84 -19.49 -18.73
CA ILE A 111 -0.72 -19.84 -19.62
C ILE A 111 0.56 -20.00 -18.78
N LYS A 112 1.30 -21.09 -19.02
CA LYS A 112 2.36 -21.57 -18.12
C LYS A 112 3.46 -20.53 -17.87
N ASP A 113 4.02 -19.95 -18.93
CA ASP A 113 5.06 -18.92 -18.87
C ASP A 113 4.58 -17.68 -18.10
N PHE A 114 3.35 -17.26 -18.36
CA PHE A 114 2.75 -16.15 -17.65
C PHE A 114 2.54 -16.46 -16.16
N LYS A 115 2.10 -17.67 -15.82
CA LYS A 115 1.98 -18.12 -14.42
C LYS A 115 3.31 -18.07 -13.68
N GLU A 116 4.39 -18.46 -14.33
CA GLU A 116 5.74 -18.36 -13.77
C GLU A 116 6.12 -16.90 -13.48
N GLN A 117 5.75 -15.97 -14.36
CA GLN A 117 5.98 -14.54 -14.13
C GLN A 117 5.14 -13.98 -12.98
N LEU A 118 3.86 -14.32 -12.91
CA LEU A 118 3.00 -13.93 -11.78
C LEU A 118 3.58 -14.39 -10.44
N ASN A 119 4.06 -15.63 -10.37
CA ASN A 119 4.70 -16.14 -9.16
C ASN A 119 5.93 -15.31 -8.77
N LYS A 120 6.81 -14.97 -9.72
CA LYS A 120 7.99 -14.12 -9.44
C LYS A 120 7.58 -12.74 -8.91
N ILE A 121 6.59 -12.10 -9.54
CA ILE A 121 6.14 -10.75 -9.20
C ILE A 121 5.50 -10.74 -7.82
N PHE A 122 4.52 -11.61 -7.59
CA PHE A 122 3.78 -11.63 -6.33
C PHE A 122 4.64 -12.12 -5.16
N PHE A 123 5.59 -13.03 -5.41
CA PHE A 123 6.61 -13.38 -4.41
C PHE A 123 7.47 -12.16 -4.01
N LYS A 124 7.97 -11.40 -4.99
CA LYS A 124 8.75 -10.17 -4.71
C LYS A 124 7.91 -9.11 -3.98
N MET A 125 6.63 -8.96 -4.34
CA MET A 125 5.71 -8.03 -3.68
C MET A 125 5.46 -8.43 -2.23
N GLU A 126 5.24 -9.71 -1.97
CA GLU A 126 5.06 -10.25 -0.62
C GLU A 126 6.31 -10.06 0.25
N GLU A 127 7.50 -10.36 -0.29
CA GLU A 127 8.77 -10.17 0.40
C GLU A 127 9.00 -8.70 0.79
N LYS A 128 8.74 -7.77 -0.15
CA LYS A 128 8.82 -6.33 0.09
C LYS A 128 7.83 -5.89 1.18
N ASN A 129 6.59 -6.35 1.12
CA ASN A 129 5.57 -6.02 2.11
C ASN A 129 5.96 -6.53 3.51
N ASN A 130 6.49 -7.76 3.60
CA ASN A 130 6.98 -8.34 4.85
C ASN A 130 8.16 -7.53 5.42
N LYS A 131 9.08 -7.06 4.57
CA LYS A 131 10.18 -6.18 4.98
C LYS A 131 9.66 -4.85 5.54
N ILE A 132 8.69 -4.22 4.88
CA ILE A 132 8.06 -2.97 5.35
C ILE A 132 7.35 -3.18 6.69
N LYS A 133 6.55 -4.25 6.82
CA LYS A 133 5.89 -4.60 8.08
C LYS A 133 6.91 -4.78 9.22
N LYS A 134 8.02 -5.46 8.96
CA LYS A 134 9.09 -5.64 9.94
C LYS A 134 9.70 -4.30 10.36
N ILE A 135 9.93 -3.39 9.43
CA ILE A 135 10.44 -2.04 9.73
C ILE A 135 9.43 -1.27 10.60
N LEU A 136 8.14 -1.25 10.22
CA LEU A 136 7.10 -0.56 10.98
C LEU A 136 6.97 -1.09 12.42
N ILE A 137 7.02 -2.42 12.59
CA ILE A 137 7.01 -3.05 13.92
C ILE A 137 8.24 -2.62 14.72
N SER A 138 9.44 -2.68 14.12
CA SER A 138 10.67 -2.24 14.79
C SER A 138 10.60 -0.78 15.23
N THR A 139 10.09 0.11 14.37
CA THR A 139 9.91 1.53 14.71
C THR A 139 8.91 1.71 15.85
N LEU A 140 7.79 0.99 15.84
CA LEU A 140 6.78 1.05 16.89
C LEU A 140 7.34 0.60 18.26
N VAL A 141 8.16 -0.45 18.27
CA VAL A 141 8.84 -0.94 19.48
C VAL A 141 9.81 0.11 20.04
N VAL A 142 10.60 0.77 19.19
CA VAL A 142 11.51 1.85 19.61
C VAL A 142 10.74 3.03 20.19
N VAL A 143 9.66 3.45 19.55
CA VAL A 143 8.79 4.54 20.05
C VAL A 143 8.19 4.16 21.41
N LEU A 144 7.69 2.94 21.56
CA LEU A 144 7.17 2.45 22.83
C LEU A 144 8.24 2.47 23.92
N PHE A 145 9.46 2.03 23.61
CA PHE A 145 10.58 2.06 24.55
C PHE A 145 10.93 3.49 24.98
N LEU A 146 10.99 4.44 24.03
CA LEU A 146 11.20 5.86 24.33
C LEU A 146 10.10 6.45 25.23
N ILE A 147 8.83 6.14 24.96
CA ILE A 147 7.70 6.57 25.80
C ILE A 147 7.84 6.00 27.21
N THR A 148 8.17 4.71 27.36
CA THR A 148 8.37 4.10 28.68
C THR A 148 9.58 4.70 29.41
N SER A 149 10.67 4.99 28.72
CA SER A 149 11.84 5.66 29.29
C SER A 149 11.50 7.08 29.77
N LEU A 150 10.76 7.85 28.97
CA LEU A 150 10.24 9.17 29.38
C LEU A 150 9.27 9.07 30.56
N MET A 151 8.44 8.02 30.62
CA MET A 151 7.57 7.78 31.78
C MET A 151 8.38 7.43 33.03
N VAL A 152 9.48 6.68 32.91
CA VAL A 152 10.38 6.36 34.03
C VAL A 152 11.20 7.58 34.43
N ILE A 153 11.80 8.32 33.51
CA ILE A 153 12.50 9.60 33.78
C ILE A 153 11.53 10.60 34.37
N GLY A 154 10.29 10.65 33.87
CA GLY A 154 9.16 11.28 34.52
C GLY A 154 9.10 10.77 35.96
N LYS A 155 8.76 9.51 36.21
CA LYS A 155 8.67 8.92 37.55
C LYS A 155 9.93 9.05 38.45
N VAL A 156 11.14 9.28 37.90
CA VAL A 156 12.42 9.41 38.60
C VAL A 156 12.78 10.87 38.89
N THR A 157 12.59 11.80 37.94
CA THR A 157 12.61 13.25 38.20
C THR A 157 11.47 13.63 39.14
N LYS A 158 10.34 12.96 38.95
CA LYS A 158 9.19 12.89 39.83
C LYS A 158 9.44 11.88 40.95
N GLY A 159 10.46 12.08 41.80
CA GLY A 159 10.37 11.71 43.22
C GLY A 159 9.10 12.34 43.78
N ASN A 160 7.99 11.68 43.50
CA ASN A 160 6.62 12.14 43.58
C ASN A 160 6.41 13.60 43.07
N PHE A 161 6.55 13.91 41.78
CA PHE A 161 6.16 15.26 41.24
C PHE A 161 4.67 15.51 41.28
N LEU A 162 3.85 14.44 41.29
CA LEU A 162 2.46 14.58 41.70
C LEU A 162 2.40 15.12 43.13
N TYR A 163 3.21 14.59 44.05
CA TYR A 163 3.34 15.15 45.40
C TYR A 163 3.93 16.55 45.44
N TYR A 164 4.94 16.91 44.65
CA TYR A 164 5.41 18.30 44.58
C TYR A 164 4.33 19.23 44.04
N LEU A 165 3.64 18.89 42.95
CA LEU A 165 2.53 19.71 42.43
C LEU A 165 1.35 19.78 43.42
N THR A 166 1.01 18.69 44.11
CA THR A 166 -0.06 18.71 45.11
C THR A 166 0.35 19.44 46.39
N LYS A 167 1.62 19.35 46.79
CA LYS A 167 2.15 20.02 47.97
C LYS A 167 2.29 21.52 47.72
N GLU A 168 2.87 21.91 46.58
CA GLU A 168 2.98 23.29 46.13
C GLU A 168 1.59 23.92 45.97
N LYS A 169 0.63 23.21 45.35
CA LYS A 169 -0.76 23.68 45.28
C LYS A 169 -1.43 23.80 46.66
N ALA A 170 -1.19 22.85 47.57
CA ALA A 170 -1.74 22.90 48.93
C ALA A 170 -1.14 24.03 49.78
N GLU A 171 0.15 24.33 49.62
CA GLU A 171 0.83 25.47 50.25
C GLU A 171 0.29 26.80 49.69
N GLU A 172 0.14 26.91 48.37
CA GLU A 172 -0.41 28.10 47.70
C GLU A 172 -1.88 28.38 48.10
N ASP A 173 -2.70 27.33 48.22
CA ASP A 173 -4.08 27.43 48.68
C ASP A 173 -4.17 27.80 50.18
N MET A 174 -3.21 27.35 51.01
CA MET A 174 -3.10 27.77 52.41
C MET A 174 -2.75 29.25 52.52
N ASP A 175 -1.77 29.72 51.77
CA ASP A 175 -1.36 31.12 51.77
C ASP A 175 -2.49 32.04 51.29
N LYS A 176 -3.23 31.65 50.25
CA LYS A 176 -4.44 32.39 49.82
C LYS A 176 -5.51 32.44 50.92
N LYS A 177 -5.70 31.35 51.67
CA LYS A 177 -6.64 31.29 52.80
C LYS A 177 -6.19 32.16 53.98
N ILE A 178 -4.89 32.21 54.26
CA ILE A 178 -4.29 33.07 55.29
C ILE A 178 -4.44 34.55 54.89
N GLN A 179 -4.10 34.91 53.65
CA GLN A 179 -4.29 36.26 53.13
C GLN A 179 -5.77 36.67 53.14
N PHE A 180 -6.68 35.78 52.74
CA PHE A 180 -8.11 36.03 52.81
C PHE A 180 -8.58 36.26 54.25
N LYS A 181 -8.18 35.40 55.20
CA LYS A 181 -8.50 35.61 56.63
C LYS A 181 -7.94 36.94 57.13
N LYS A 182 -6.69 37.26 56.82
CA LYS A 182 -6.05 38.51 57.26
C LYS A 182 -6.81 39.73 56.72
N GLY A 183 -7.06 39.79 55.40
CA GLY A 183 -7.82 40.88 54.79
C GLY A 183 -9.29 40.94 55.23
N PHE A 184 -9.92 39.80 55.52
CA PHE A 184 -11.26 39.76 56.10
C PHE A 184 -11.27 40.30 57.54
N THR A 185 -10.28 39.95 58.35
CA THR A 185 -10.18 40.39 59.75
C THR A 185 -9.87 41.89 59.83
N GLU A 186 -8.97 42.39 58.98
CA GLU A 186 -8.67 43.82 58.83
C GLU A 186 -9.90 44.63 58.38
N ARG A 187 -10.75 44.08 57.50
CA ARG A 187 -12.00 44.74 57.06
C ARG A 187 -13.09 44.77 58.13
N ILE A 188 -13.19 43.74 58.97
CA ILE A 188 -14.26 43.62 59.97
C ILE A 188 -13.89 44.32 61.28
N PHE A 189 -12.62 44.24 61.70
CA PHE A 189 -12.19 44.72 63.02
C PHE A 189 -11.26 45.94 62.95
N GLY A 190 -10.90 46.42 61.75
CA GLY A 190 -9.89 47.45 61.57
C GLY A 190 -8.47 46.93 61.86
N THR A 191 -7.45 47.57 61.31
CA THR A 191 -6.04 47.25 61.66
C THR A 191 -5.81 47.57 63.14
N MET A 192 -5.49 46.56 63.95
CA MET A 192 -4.81 46.77 65.24
C MET A 192 -3.37 47.20 65.03
#